data_AF-A0A9D8AQR9-F1
#
_entry.id   AF-A0A9D8AQR9-F1
#
_cell.length_a   1.000
_cell.length_b   1.000
_cell.length_c   1.000
_cell.angle_alpha   90.00
_cell.angle_beta   90.00
_cell.angle_gamma   90.00
#
_symmetry.space_group_name_H-M   'P 1'
#
loop_
_entity.id
_entity.type
_entity.pdbx_description
1 polymer ?
#
loop_
_entity_poly.entity_id
_entity_poly.type
_entity_poly.pdbx_seq_one_letter_code
_entity_poly.pdbx_strand_id
1 'polypeptide(L)' 'MKKNISHSRDKETIEAKAKWFQSLSLEERMDIFCQFTDLILENNPNIVKKKYAKPTIGRIQIVRKP' A
#
# COMPACT_ATOMS: atom_id res chain seq x y z
N MET A 1 -3.68 24.97 22.58
CA MET A 1 -4.29 24.57 21.29
C MET A 1 -4.78 23.13 21.41
N LYS A 2 -6.08 22.87 21.26
CA LYS A 2 -6.60 21.49 21.17
C LYS A 2 -6.20 20.91 19.80
N LYS A 3 -5.42 19.84 19.77
CA LYS A 3 -5.10 19.11 18.54
C LYS A 3 -6.36 18.35 18.12
N ASN A 4 -7.04 18.80 17.07
CA ASN A 4 -8.15 18.05 16.47
C ASN A 4 -7.59 17.12 15.39
N ILE A 5 -7.84 15.82 15.53
CA ILE A 5 -7.50 14.83 14.50
C ILE A 5 -8.59 14.91 13.44
N SER A 6 -8.19 15.06 12.18
CA SER A 6 -9.09 15.17 11.02
C SER A 6 -8.98 13.91 10.18
N HIS A 7 -10.03 13.08 10.13
CA HIS A 7 -10.07 11.82 9.38
C HIS A 7 -10.64 11.96 7.95
N SER A 8 -10.56 13.14 7.32
CA SER A 8 -11.05 13.31 5.94
C SER A 8 -10.15 12.58 4.94
N ARG A 9 -10.78 11.79 4.06
CA ARG A 9 -10.14 11.11 2.92
C ARG A 9 -9.55 12.09 1.90
N ASP A 10 -10.04 13.32 1.85
CA ASP A 10 -9.52 14.34 0.92
C ASP A 10 -8.07 14.72 1.23
N LYS A 11 -7.62 14.43 2.46
CA LYS A 11 -6.25 14.66 2.92
C LYS A 11 -5.33 13.46 2.68
N GLU A 12 -5.85 12.34 2.18
CA GLU A 12 -5.10 11.11 1.88
C GLU A 12 -4.39 11.17 0.51
N THR A 13 -3.66 12.26 0.24
CA THR A 13 -2.88 12.38 -0.99
C THR A 13 -1.72 11.38 -1.00
N ILE A 14 -1.16 11.11 -2.19
CA ILE A 14 -0.02 10.21 -2.34
C ILE A 14 1.18 10.73 -1.53
N GLU A 15 1.40 12.05 -1.53
CA GLU A 15 2.47 12.72 -0.81
C GLU A 15 2.27 12.59 0.71
N ALA A 16 1.03 12.73 1.19
CA ALA A 16 0.71 12.56 2.60
C ALA A 16 0.97 11.12 3.06
N LYS A 17 0.55 10.12 2.26
CA LYS A 17 0.82 8.69 2.53
C LYS A 17 2.30 8.38 2.51
N ALA A 18 3.05 8.93 1.55
CA ALA A 18 4.50 8.76 1.47
C ALA A 18 5.21 9.35 2.69
N LYS A 19 4.85 10.58 3.10
CA LYS A 19 5.41 11.22 4.31
C LYS A 19 5.11 10.42 5.57
N TRP A 20 3.88 9.95 5.73
CA TRP A 20 3.49 9.09 6.84
C TRP A 20 4.32 7.80 6.87
N PHE A 21 4.42 7.07 5.75
CA PHE A 21 5.18 5.83 5.69
C PHE A 21 6.68 6.05 5.94
N GLN A 22 7.23 7.16 5.46
CA GLN A 22 8.63 7.53 5.71
C GLN A 22 8.91 7.87 7.17
N SER A 23 7.90 8.31 7.92
CA SER A 23 8.04 8.62 9.36
C SER A 23 8.13 7.38 10.25
N LEU A 24 7.80 6.19 9.72
CA LEU A 24 7.83 4.93 10.44
C LEU A 24 9.26 4.38 10.57
N SER A 25 9.52 3.67 11.67
CA SER A 25 10.72 2.85 11.88
C SER A 25 10.76 1.67 10.90
N LEU A 26 11.91 0.98 10.82
CA LEU A 26 12.03 -0.21 9.98
C LEU A 26 11.07 -1.33 10.45
N GLU A 27 10.98 -1.52 11.76
CA GLU A 27 10.13 -2.51 12.41
C GLU A 27 8.65 -2.21 12.14
N GLU A 28 8.22 -0.95 12.28
CA GLU A 28 6.85 -0.53 12.00
C GLU A 28 6.50 -0.72 10.51
N ARG A 29 7.45 -0.45 9.60
CA ARG A 29 7.24 -0.72 8.17
C ARG A 29 7.10 -2.20 7.88
N MET A 30 7.86 -3.06 8.57
CA MET A 30 7.75 -4.50 8.44
C MET A 30 6.39 -4.99 8.96
N ASP A 31 5.94 -4.48 10.10
CA ASP A 31 4.64 -4.81 10.67
C ASP A 31 3.49 -4.44 9.72
N ILE A 32 3.51 -3.21 9.18
CA ILE A 32 2.56 -2.75 8.16
C ILE A 32 2.56 -3.67 6.93
N PHE A 33 3.75 -4.07 6.46
CA PHE A 33 3.89 -4.96 5.31
C PHE A 33 3.26 -6.33 5.58
N CYS A 34 3.49 -6.92 6.76
CA CYS A 34 2.86 -8.17 7.17
C CYS A 34 1.34 -8.03 7.23
N GLN A 35 0.82 -7.00 7.91
CA GLN A 35 -0.62 -6.75 8.02
C GLN A 35 -1.31 -6.66 6.65
N PHE A 36 -0.74 -5.91 5.70
CA PHE A 36 -1.30 -5.83 4.34
C PHE A 36 -1.20 -7.16 3.59
N THR A 37 -0.11 -7.90 3.78
CA THR A 37 0.05 -9.21 3.14
C THR A 37 -0.99 -10.19 3.66
N ASP A 38 -1.19 -10.26 4.97
CA ASP A 38 -2.20 -11.11 5.60
C ASP A 38 -3.61 -10.74 5.11
N LEU A 39 -3.95 -9.45 5.11
CA LEU A 39 -5.24 -8.97 4.58
C LEU A 39 -5.48 -9.40 3.12
N ILE A 40 -4.43 -9.36 2.28
CA ILE A 40 -4.53 -9.79 0.88
C ILE A 40 -4.73 -11.30 0.79
N LEU A 41 -4.00 -12.08 1.57
CA LEU A 41 -4.06 -13.54 1.56
C LEU A 41 -5.40 -14.04 2.11
N GLU A 42 -5.91 -13.44 3.19
CA GLU A 42 -7.22 -13.75 3.77
C GLU A 42 -8.36 -13.50 2.77
N ASN A 43 -8.34 -12.35 2.09
CA ASN A 43 -9.37 -12.01 1.13
C ASN A 43 -9.21 -12.72 -0.23
N ASN A 44 -8.00 -13.17 -0.57
CA ASN A 44 -7.70 -13.86 -1.83
C ASN A 44 -6.81 -15.10 -1.62
N PRO A 45 -7.31 -16.16 -0.97
CA PRO A 45 -6.50 -17.32 -0.56
C PRO A 45 -5.86 -18.08 -1.74
N ASN A 46 -6.44 -17.96 -2.94
CA ASN A 46 -5.92 -18.59 -4.16
C ASN A 46 -4.90 -17.72 -4.92
N ILE A 47 -4.50 -16.55 -4.40
CA ILE A 47 -3.56 -15.64 -5.08
C ILE A 47 -2.19 -16.29 -5.31
N VAL A 48 -1.73 -17.10 -4.36
CA VAL A 48 -0.44 -17.82 -4.44
C VAL A 48 -0.42 -18.82 -5.60
N LYS A 49 -1.58 -19.36 -6.00
CA LYS A 49 -1.70 -20.30 -7.12
C LYS A 49 -1.57 -19.62 -8.49
N LYS A 50 -1.62 -18.27 -8.54
CA LYS A 50 -1.54 -17.49 -9.78
C LYS A 50 -0.10 -17.02 -10.03
N LYS A 51 0.81 -17.96 -10.32
CA LYS A 51 2.23 -17.71 -10.63
C LYS A 51 2.46 -16.72 -11.79
N TYR A 52 1.50 -16.63 -12.72
CA TYR A 52 1.51 -15.71 -13.87
C TYR A 52 0.18 -14.94 -13.95
N ALA A 53 -0.17 -14.20 -12.89
CA ALA A 53 -1.32 -13.31 -12.94
C ALA A 53 -1.16 -12.32 -14.10
N LYS A 54 -2.02 -12.43 -15.12
CA LYS A 54 -2.02 -11.49 -16.24
C LYS A 54 -2.39 -10.09 -15.71
N PRO A 55 -1.67 -9.03 -16.12
CA PRO A 55 -2.05 -7.66 -15.76
C PRO A 55 -3.52 -7.42 -16.11
N THR A 56 -4.26 -6.80 -15.18
CA THR A 56 -5.61 -6.33 -15.48
C THR A 56 -5.56 -5.32 -16.61
N ILE A 57 -6.52 -5.39 -17.52
CA ILE A 57 -6.65 -4.45 -18.64
C ILE A 57 -6.70 -3.03 -18.05
N GLY A 58 -5.77 -2.15 -18.48
CA GLY A 58 -5.66 -0.77 -18.00
C GLY A 58 -4.55 -0.49 -16.98
N ARG A 59 -3.72 -1.47 -16.59
CA ARG A 59 -2.57 -1.22 -15.72
C ARG A 59 -1.49 -0.36 -16.40
N ILE A 60 -1.01 0.66 -15.70
CA ILE A 60 0.13 1.49 -16.11
C ILE A 60 1.42 0.66 -16.00
N GLN A 61 2.12 0.48 -17.12
CA GLN A 61 3.46 -0.11 -17.17
C GLN A 61 4.49 1.01 -17.06
N ILE A 62 5.23 1.06 -15.94
CA ILE A 62 6.37 1.98 -15.82
C ILE A 62 7.54 1.36 -16.58
N VAL A 63 7.84 1.89 -17.77
CA VAL A 63 9.05 1.58 -18.53
C VAL A 63 10.13 2.63 -18.24
N ARG A 64 11.39 2.21 -18.12
CA ARG A 64 12.55 3.11 -18.11
C ARG A 64 13.21 3.07 -19.48
N LYS A 65 13.70 4.22 -19.97
CA LYS A 65 14.52 4.27 -21.18
C LYS A 65 15.90 3.66 -20.89
N PRO A 66 16.54 3.02 -21.91
CA PRO A 66 17.91 2.54 -21.80
C PRO A 66 18.89 3.68 -21.51
#